data_AF-A0A7S2A885-F1
#
_entry.id   AF-A0A7S2A885-F1
#
_cell.length_a   1.000
_cell.length_b   1.000
_cell.length_c   1.000
_cell.angle_alpha   90.00
_cell.angle_beta   90.00
_cell.angle_gamma   90.00
#
_symmetry.space_group_name_H-M   'P 1'
#
loop_
_entity.id
_entity.type
_entity.pdbx_description
1 polymer ?
#
loop_
_entity_poly.entity_id
_entity_poly.type
_entity_poly.pdbx_seq_one_letter_code
_entity_poly.pdbx_strand_id
1 'polypeptide(L)'
;PAMVPTTLVGLLAADSTRGAFTFRPPTALRAGRRVRPLMEASAQQFRARRVEEEAEDDANDGATTAVLGLAGLGVAEAYDPPLLPLPELLRYGSSEAGGGREREVTTAEEWRSFRRPELLDIFRDEMYGRAPGPLNSETVAVQHAVLSSEEALNGLAVRKEIAVRLTRHDGAERTWTVLLYVPSSATAARPVPCILGLNGSGNQTVHPDEGITESVVVEEAFRTPERVARGAAAHQWQVETILRRGFALATVYSGDVEPDVPDGSRREGVRSLFDSPNEDGAPPPTWGAIAAWAWGLSRTLDAIADVVPE
;
A
#
# COMPACT_ATOMS: atom_id res chain seq x y z
N PRO A 1 -12.90 2.86 50.39
CA PRO A 1 -13.16 4.25 49.94
C PRO A 1 -12.17 4.66 48.84
N ALA A 2 -12.50 4.83 47.58
CA ALA A 2 -13.73 4.70 46.83
C ALA A 2 -13.33 4.32 45.39
N MET A 3 -14.05 3.36 44.80
CA MET A 3 -14.12 3.19 43.34
C MET A 3 -15.12 4.21 42.80
N VAL A 4 -14.79 4.90 41.70
CA VAL A 4 -15.76 5.54 40.80
C VAL A 4 -15.20 5.43 39.35
N PRO A 5 -16.05 5.21 38.34
CA PRO A 5 -15.78 4.30 37.23
C PRO A 5 -15.64 4.97 35.85
N THR A 6 -15.12 4.20 34.90
CA THR A 6 -15.09 4.50 33.46
C THR A 6 -16.48 4.30 32.85
N THR A 7 -17.05 5.36 32.29
CA THR A 7 -18.33 5.33 31.56
C THR A 7 -18.12 4.74 30.17
N LEU A 8 -18.71 3.56 29.95
CA LEU A 8 -18.90 2.91 28.67
C LEU A 8 -20.21 3.45 28.04
N VAL A 9 -20.13 4.20 26.94
CA VAL A 9 -21.31 4.49 26.12
C VAL A 9 -21.32 3.53 24.95
N GLY A 10 -22.14 2.48 25.06
CA GLY A 10 -22.51 1.62 23.96
C GLY A 10 -23.69 2.22 23.20
N LEU A 11 -23.62 2.23 21.87
CA LEU A 11 -24.81 2.18 21.04
C LEU A 11 -24.86 0.81 20.36
N LEU A 12 -25.71 -0.04 20.90
CA LEU A 12 -26.26 -1.23 20.25
C LEU A 12 -27.32 -0.77 19.26
N ALA A 13 -27.17 -1.12 17.99
CA ALA A 13 -28.28 -1.35 17.08
C ALA A 13 -28.10 -2.74 16.49
N ALA A 14 -28.60 -3.74 17.22
CA ALA A 14 -28.91 -5.04 16.67
C ALA A 14 -30.28 -4.91 15.98
N ASP A 15 -30.32 -5.06 14.65
CA ASP A 15 -31.55 -5.44 13.97
C ASP A 15 -31.37 -6.86 13.43
N SER A 16 -31.88 -7.81 14.19
CA SER A 16 -31.96 -9.22 13.87
C SER A 16 -33.36 -9.52 13.36
N THR A 17 -33.59 -9.45 12.05
CA THR A 17 -34.81 -9.97 11.44
C THR A 17 -34.51 -10.81 10.19
N ARG A 18 -34.58 -12.14 10.40
CA ARG A 18 -35.01 -13.20 9.47
C ARG A 18 -34.52 -13.16 8.01
N GLY A 19 -33.52 -14.00 7.74
CA GLY A 19 -33.27 -14.59 6.43
C GLY A 19 -32.47 -15.88 6.57
N ALA A 20 -33.14 -17.03 6.56
CA ALA A 20 -32.50 -18.34 6.63
C ALA A 20 -31.66 -18.57 5.36
N PHE A 21 -30.33 -18.60 5.50
CA PHE A 21 -29.45 -19.15 4.47
C PHE A 21 -29.11 -20.59 4.82
N THR A 22 -29.73 -21.53 4.10
CA THR A 22 -29.35 -22.93 4.13
C THR A 22 -27.97 -23.10 3.50
N PHE A 23 -26.99 -23.51 4.31
CA PHE A 23 -25.68 -23.93 3.84
C PHE A 23 -25.80 -25.28 3.12
N ARG A 24 -25.69 -25.29 1.79
CA ARG A 24 -25.49 -26.53 1.01
C ARG A 24 -23.99 -26.79 0.92
N PRO A 25 -23.45 -27.90 1.44
CA PRO A 25 -22.07 -28.26 1.20
C PRO A 25 -21.89 -28.61 -0.29
N PRO A 26 -20.78 -28.21 -0.93
CA PRO A 26 -20.52 -28.61 -2.30
C PRO A 26 -20.33 -30.13 -2.37
N THR A 27 -21.15 -30.75 -3.21
CA THR A 27 -21.03 -32.12 -3.69
C THR A 27 -19.59 -32.42 -4.08
N ALA A 28 -19.09 -33.56 -3.58
CA ALA A 28 -17.76 -34.09 -3.82
C ALA A 28 -17.33 -34.00 -5.29
N LEU A 29 -16.35 -33.15 -5.59
CA LEU A 29 -15.57 -33.25 -6.81
C LEU A 29 -14.52 -34.34 -6.60
N ARG A 30 -14.67 -35.41 -7.40
CA ARG A 30 -13.78 -36.55 -7.51
C ARG A 30 -12.31 -36.10 -7.55
N ALA A 31 -11.51 -36.74 -6.70
CA ALA A 31 -10.06 -36.77 -6.82
C ALA A 31 -9.64 -37.25 -8.23
N GLY A 32 -8.67 -36.56 -8.82
CA GLY A 32 -7.95 -37.05 -10.00
C GLY A 32 -7.81 -36.05 -11.15
N ARG A 33 -6.95 -35.04 -10.99
CA ARG A 33 -6.08 -34.53 -12.07
C ARG A 33 -5.03 -33.60 -11.46
N ARG A 34 -3.75 -33.95 -11.66
CA ARG A 34 -2.57 -33.22 -11.18
C ARG A 34 -2.55 -31.83 -11.81
N VAL A 35 -2.50 -30.79 -10.98
CA VAL A 35 -2.20 -29.41 -11.42
C VAL A 35 -0.71 -29.16 -11.21
N ARG A 36 0.08 -29.63 -12.17
CA ARG A 36 1.38 -29.13 -12.62
C ARG A 36 1.34 -29.35 -14.15
N PRO A 37 1.69 -28.39 -15.03
CA PRO A 37 2.44 -27.15 -14.82
C PRO A 37 1.83 -25.91 -15.52
N LEU A 38 1.58 -24.82 -14.77
CA LEU A 38 1.41 -23.48 -15.37
C LEU A 38 2.59 -22.55 -15.05
N MET A 39 3.37 -22.85 -14.02
CA MET A 39 4.59 -22.09 -13.69
C MET A 39 5.79 -22.41 -14.60
N GLU A 40 5.91 -23.63 -15.14
CA GLU A 40 7.04 -23.99 -16.02
C GLU A 40 6.96 -23.30 -17.39
N ALA A 41 5.74 -23.06 -17.91
CA ALA A 41 5.53 -22.37 -19.18
C ALA A 41 5.91 -20.88 -19.10
N SER A 42 5.59 -20.21 -17.98
CA SER A 42 5.97 -18.81 -17.77
C SER A 42 7.48 -18.64 -17.57
N ALA A 43 8.15 -19.61 -16.95
CA ALA A 43 9.60 -19.60 -16.78
C ALA A 43 10.35 -19.81 -18.12
N GLN A 44 9.80 -20.60 -19.04
CA GLN A 44 10.38 -20.78 -20.38
C GLN A 44 10.18 -19.56 -21.29
N GLN A 45 9.02 -18.88 -21.21
CA GLN A 45 8.79 -17.65 -21.97
C GLN A 45 9.71 -16.49 -21.53
N PHE A 46 10.04 -16.41 -20.24
CA PHE A 46 11.01 -15.43 -19.74
C PHE A 46 12.45 -15.71 -20.21
N ARG A 47 12.82 -16.99 -20.40
CA ARG A 47 14.15 -17.37 -20.91
C ARG A 47 14.31 -17.09 -22.41
N ALA A 48 13.25 -17.26 -23.19
CA ALA A 48 13.30 -17.02 -24.64
C ALA A 48 13.46 -15.53 -24.98
N ARG A 49 12.76 -14.62 -24.27
CA ARG A 49 12.86 -13.17 -24.52
C ARG A 49 14.25 -12.59 -24.23
N ARG A 50 14.94 -13.13 -23.23
CA ARG A 50 16.27 -12.65 -22.84
C ARG A 50 17.35 -12.97 -23.88
N VAL A 51 17.18 -14.05 -24.66
CA VAL A 51 18.13 -14.45 -25.70
C VAL A 51 17.93 -13.64 -27.00
N GLU A 52 16.73 -13.12 -27.25
CA GLU A 52 16.46 -12.25 -28.41
C GLU A 52 16.98 -10.82 -28.18
N GLU A 53 16.86 -10.26 -26.97
CA GLU A 53 17.41 -8.92 -26.64
C GLU A 53 18.95 -8.89 -26.67
N GLU A 54 19.64 -9.95 -26.23
CA GLU A 54 21.11 -10.00 -26.24
C GLU A 54 21.72 -10.17 -27.66
N ALA A 55 20.92 -10.52 -28.67
CA ALA A 55 21.38 -10.69 -30.05
C ALA A 55 21.23 -9.43 -30.92
N GLU A 56 20.40 -8.46 -30.50
CA GLU A 56 20.20 -7.20 -31.25
C GLU A 56 21.24 -6.11 -30.91
N ASP A 57 21.92 -6.20 -29.76
CA ASP A 57 22.89 -5.17 -29.31
C ASP A 57 24.34 -5.39 -29.80
N ASP A 58 24.67 -6.55 -30.38
CA ASP A 58 26.05 -6.91 -30.77
C ASP A 58 26.45 -6.45 -32.20
N ALA A 59 25.64 -5.59 -32.82
CA ALA A 59 25.85 -5.12 -34.20
C ALA A 59 25.96 -3.59 -34.32
N ASN A 60 26.68 -2.90 -33.43
CA ASN A 60 27.27 -1.61 -33.83
C ASN A 60 28.48 -1.16 -32.99
N ASP A 61 29.52 -0.78 -33.72
CA ASP A 61 30.67 0.07 -33.38
C ASP A 61 31.67 -0.35 -32.30
N GLY A 62 32.89 -0.60 -32.79
CA GLY A 62 34.10 -0.73 -31.99
C GLY A 62 34.67 0.62 -31.55
N ALA A 63 34.94 0.74 -30.25
CA ALA A 63 36.02 1.57 -29.73
C ALA A 63 36.42 1.08 -28.34
N THR A 64 37.67 0.65 -28.23
CA THR A 64 38.35 0.15 -27.05
C THR A 64 38.21 1.11 -25.85
N THR A 65 37.40 0.73 -24.86
CA THR A 65 37.48 1.29 -23.50
C THR A 65 37.71 0.13 -22.54
N ALA A 66 38.75 0.25 -21.72
CA ALA A 66 39.22 -0.80 -20.84
C ALA A 66 38.13 -1.27 -19.87
N VAL A 67 37.49 -2.39 -20.21
CA VAL A 67 36.65 -3.16 -19.29
C VAL A 67 37.60 -3.85 -18.32
N LEU A 68 37.77 -3.27 -17.13
CA LEU A 68 38.18 -4.05 -15.97
C LEU A 68 37.05 -5.05 -15.72
N GLY A 69 37.20 -6.24 -16.31
CA GLY A 69 36.31 -7.36 -16.10
C GLY A 69 36.32 -7.73 -14.62
N LEU A 70 35.34 -7.21 -13.88
CA LEU A 70 34.73 -8.00 -12.83
C LEU A 70 34.09 -9.18 -13.54
N ALA A 71 34.89 -10.23 -13.71
CA ALA A 71 34.42 -11.56 -14.01
C ALA A 71 33.15 -11.77 -13.18
N GLY A 72 32.01 -11.87 -13.87
CA GLY A 72 30.79 -12.33 -13.28
C GLY A 72 31.15 -13.63 -12.57
N LEU A 73 31.19 -13.57 -11.24
CA LEU A 73 31.15 -14.77 -10.43
C LEU A 73 29.84 -15.44 -10.82
N GLY A 74 29.97 -16.48 -11.63
CA GLY A 74 28.88 -17.35 -12.01
C GLY A 74 28.25 -17.88 -10.74
N VAL A 75 27.10 -17.32 -10.40
CA VAL A 75 26.14 -17.94 -9.49
C VAL A 75 24.77 -17.85 -10.14
N ALA A 76 24.68 -18.33 -11.39
CA ALA A 76 23.48 -19.00 -11.86
C ALA A 76 23.59 -20.50 -11.51
N GLU A 77 24.08 -20.80 -10.31
CA GLU A 77 23.72 -22.05 -9.67
C GLU A 77 22.22 -21.91 -9.40
N ALA A 78 21.42 -22.90 -9.79
CA ALA A 78 20.02 -22.93 -9.39
C ALA A 78 20.02 -22.90 -7.87
N TYR A 79 19.73 -21.73 -7.30
CA TYR A 79 19.50 -21.57 -5.88
C TYR A 79 18.24 -22.40 -5.60
N ASP A 80 18.44 -23.65 -5.21
CA ASP A 80 17.45 -24.53 -4.61
C ASP A 80 17.66 -24.37 -3.10
N PRO A 81 17.18 -23.25 -2.51
CA PRO A 81 17.35 -23.04 -1.09
C PRO A 81 16.77 -24.25 -0.37
N PRO A 82 17.44 -24.77 0.67
CA PRO A 82 16.79 -25.74 1.52
C PRO A 82 15.44 -25.17 1.91
N LEU A 83 14.36 -25.92 1.67
CA LEU A 83 13.01 -25.55 2.11
C LEU A 83 13.05 -25.51 3.64
N LEU A 84 13.41 -24.34 4.17
CA LEU A 84 13.33 -24.10 5.60
C LEU A 84 11.86 -24.26 5.99
N PRO A 85 11.57 -24.98 7.08
CA PRO A 85 10.21 -25.12 7.55
C PRO A 85 9.66 -23.71 7.83
N LEU A 86 8.49 -23.41 7.26
CA LEU A 86 7.83 -22.13 7.51
C LEU A 86 7.33 -22.09 8.97
N PRO A 87 7.36 -20.91 9.62
CA PRO A 87 6.72 -20.74 10.92
C PRO A 87 5.25 -21.15 10.88
N GLU A 88 4.79 -21.88 11.90
CA GLU A 88 3.39 -22.31 11.96
C GLU A 88 2.46 -21.10 12.21
N LEU A 89 1.58 -20.82 11.25
CA LEU A 89 0.72 -19.63 11.30
C LEU A 89 -0.25 -19.63 12.50
N LEU A 90 -0.77 -20.81 12.86
CA LEU A 90 -1.75 -20.99 13.94
C LEU A 90 -1.11 -21.42 15.25
N ARG A 91 0.18 -21.15 15.47
CA ARG A 91 0.83 -21.30 16.76
C ARG A 91 1.45 -19.99 17.23
N TYR A 92 1.36 -19.70 18.52
CA TYR A 92 2.01 -18.56 19.15
C TYR A 92 2.77 -18.95 20.40
N GLY A 93 3.83 -18.20 20.71
CA GLY A 93 4.63 -18.37 21.91
C GLY A 93 4.11 -17.47 23.03
N SER A 94 3.52 -18.02 24.09
CA SER A 94 3.24 -17.21 25.29
C SER A 94 4.52 -17.12 26.13
N SER A 95 5.12 -15.93 26.24
CA SER A 95 6.22 -15.67 27.16
C SER A 95 5.73 -15.52 28.61
N GLU A 96 4.99 -16.50 29.12
CA GLU A 96 4.78 -16.59 30.56
C GLU A 96 5.94 -17.39 31.17
N ALA A 97 6.82 -16.65 31.85
CA ALA A 97 7.84 -17.11 32.79
C ALA A 97 8.52 -18.47 32.50
N GLY A 98 9.64 -18.45 31.76
CA GLY A 98 10.70 -19.45 31.92
C GLY A 98 10.47 -20.85 31.31
N GLY A 99 9.50 -21.00 30.41
CA GLY A 99 9.29 -22.23 29.65
C GLY A 99 8.13 -22.08 28.69
N GLY A 100 8.35 -21.36 27.57
CA GLY A 100 7.29 -21.00 26.63
C GLY A 100 6.56 -22.24 26.11
N ARG A 101 5.29 -22.40 26.50
CA ARG A 101 4.41 -23.43 25.94
C ARG A 101 3.79 -22.87 24.68
N GLU A 102 4.11 -23.48 23.54
CA GLU A 102 3.42 -23.20 22.28
C GLU A 102 1.92 -23.46 22.46
N ARG A 103 1.09 -22.51 22.00
CA ARG A 103 -0.37 -22.64 22.00
C ARG A 103 -0.87 -22.64 20.57
N GLU A 104 -1.80 -23.56 20.28
CA GLU A 104 -2.51 -23.62 19.01
C GLU A 104 -3.69 -22.64 19.02
N VAL A 105 -3.89 -21.95 17.89
CA VAL A 105 -4.99 -21.05 17.64
C VAL A 105 -6.11 -21.83 16.96
N THR A 106 -7.22 -22.01 17.66
CA THR A 106 -8.36 -22.84 17.21
C THR A 106 -9.60 -22.02 16.87
N THR A 107 -9.65 -20.76 17.30
CA THR A 107 -10.79 -19.87 17.07
C THR A 107 -10.39 -18.53 16.43
N ALA A 108 -11.35 -17.90 15.75
CA ALA A 108 -11.16 -16.57 15.18
C ALA A 108 -10.95 -15.49 16.26
N GLU A 109 -11.45 -15.69 17.47
CA GLU A 109 -11.22 -14.79 18.60
C GLU A 109 -9.78 -14.88 19.08
N GLU A 110 -9.25 -16.09 19.29
CA GLU A 110 -7.84 -16.30 19.64
C GLU A 110 -6.89 -15.71 18.60
N TRP A 111 -7.22 -15.85 17.30
CA TRP A 111 -6.46 -15.21 16.24
C TRP A 111 -6.42 -13.68 16.40
N ARG A 112 -7.58 -13.04 16.59
CA ARG A 112 -7.68 -11.57 16.67
C ARG A 112 -7.05 -11.03 17.94
N SER A 113 -7.18 -11.73 19.06
CA SER A 113 -6.76 -11.26 20.38
C SER A 113 -5.29 -11.56 20.70
N PHE A 114 -4.72 -12.64 20.13
CA PHE A 114 -3.36 -13.07 20.48
C PHE A 114 -2.42 -13.17 19.27
N ARG A 115 -2.74 -14.03 18.29
CA ARG A 115 -1.81 -14.33 17.19
C ARG A 115 -1.59 -13.15 16.24
N ARG A 116 -2.66 -12.43 15.88
CA ARG A 116 -2.56 -11.27 14.98
C ARG A 116 -1.74 -10.13 15.61
N PRO A 117 -1.96 -9.72 16.87
CA PRO A 117 -1.09 -8.74 17.53
C PRO A 117 0.38 -9.16 17.58
N GLU A 118 0.68 -10.41 17.97
CA GLU A 118 2.05 -10.94 18.02
C GLU A 118 2.72 -10.89 16.63
N LEU A 119 2.05 -11.36 15.58
CA LEU A 119 2.58 -11.28 14.22
C LEU A 119 2.83 -9.83 13.78
N LEU A 120 1.90 -8.92 14.09
CA LEU A 120 2.07 -7.51 13.77
C LEU A 120 3.30 -6.92 14.46
N ASP A 121 3.56 -7.29 15.72
CA ASP A 121 4.76 -6.83 16.43
C ASP A 121 6.04 -7.44 15.85
N ILE A 122 6.05 -8.73 15.50
CA ILE A 122 7.19 -9.34 14.78
C ILE A 122 7.48 -8.59 13.48
N PHE A 123 6.46 -8.32 12.65
CA PHE A 123 6.66 -7.58 11.40
C PHE A 123 7.10 -6.13 11.61
N ARG A 124 6.64 -5.47 12.68
CA ARG A 124 7.07 -4.11 13.03
C ARG A 124 8.49 -4.07 13.53
N ASP A 125 8.90 -5.04 14.35
CA ASP A 125 10.22 -5.04 14.97
C ASP A 125 11.31 -5.55 14.03
N GLU A 126 10.98 -6.56 13.21
CA GLU A 126 11.98 -7.29 12.42
C GLU A 126 11.97 -6.95 10.91
N MET A 127 10.92 -6.30 10.38
CA MET A 127 10.79 -6.10 8.93
C MET A 127 10.51 -4.65 8.52
N TYR A 128 9.37 -4.09 8.91
CA TYR A 128 8.87 -2.84 8.34
C TYR A 128 9.14 -1.61 9.21
N GLY A 129 9.47 -1.82 10.49
CA GLY A 129 9.62 -0.79 11.50
C GLY A 129 8.28 -0.33 12.09
N ARG A 130 8.36 0.33 13.26
CA ARG A 130 7.20 0.90 13.95
C ARG A 130 6.91 2.29 13.38
N ALA A 131 5.71 2.46 12.82
CA ALA A 131 5.15 3.74 12.43
C ALA A 131 4.79 4.59 13.68
N PRO A 132 4.57 5.91 13.54
CA PRO A 132 4.05 6.74 14.61
C PRO A 132 2.76 6.17 15.19
N GLY A 133 2.62 6.28 16.50
CA GLY A 133 1.37 5.98 17.20
C GLY A 133 0.25 6.97 16.83
N PRO A 134 -0.86 6.97 17.60
CA PRO A 134 -1.90 7.98 17.45
C PRO A 134 -1.30 9.39 17.45
N LEU A 135 -1.66 10.19 16.45
CA LEU A 135 -1.15 11.55 16.33
C LEU A 135 -1.81 12.45 17.38
N ASN A 136 -1.00 13.31 18.01
CA ASN A 136 -1.48 14.43 18.81
C ASN A 136 -1.46 15.70 17.94
N SER A 137 -2.59 16.38 17.80
CA SER A 137 -2.73 17.63 17.03
C SER A 137 -1.84 18.77 17.53
N GLU A 138 -1.39 18.73 18.79
CA GLU A 138 -0.42 19.69 19.33
C GLU A 138 0.98 19.47 18.75
N THR A 139 1.30 18.23 18.36
CA THR A 139 2.62 17.85 17.82
C THR A 139 2.64 17.83 16.30
N VAL A 140 1.64 17.19 15.67
CA VAL A 140 1.46 17.09 14.22
C VAL A 140 -0.04 17.22 13.93
N ALA A 141 -0.44 18.35 13.36
CA ALA A 141 -1.80 18.56 12.89
C ALA A 141 -2.00 17.90 11.52
N VAL A 142 -3.16 17.24 11.35
CA VAL A 142 -3.59 16.68 10.05
C VAL A 142 -4.77 17.50 9.55
N GLN A 143 -4.70 17.91 8.29
CA GLN A 143 -5.75 18.67 7.61
C GLN A 143 -6.07 18.04 6.26
N HIS A 144 -7.35 18.03 5.92
CA HIS A 144 -7.84 17.60 4.62
C HIS A 144 -8.50 18.76 3.89
N ALA A 145 -8.21 18.92 2.60
CA ALA A 145 -8.80 19.99 1.81
C ALA A 145 -9.13 19.49 0.39
N VAL A 146 -10.36 19.73 -0.07
CA VAL A 146 -10.72 19.53 -1.48
C VAL A 146 -10.08 20.65 -2.29
N LEU A 147 -9.15 20.30 -3.16
CA LEU A 147 -8.46 21.21 -4.06
C LEU A 147 -9.30 21.48 -5.32
N SER A 148 -9.91 20.43 -5.86
CA SER A 148 -10.77 20.48 -7.04
C SER A 148 -11.89 19.43 -6.96
N SER A 149 -13.02 19.70 -7.61
CA SER A 149 -14.15 18.79 -7.73
C SER A 149 -14.93 19.11 -9.01
N GLU A 150 -14.67 18.36 -10.08
CA GLU A 150 -15.13 18.67 -11.43
C GLU A 150 -15.77 17.45 -12.10
N GLU A 151 -16.69 17.68 -13.02
CA GLU A 151 -17.13 16.63 -13.95
C GLU A 151 -15.95 16.21 -14.84
N ALA A 152 -15.76 14.91 -15.02
CA ALA A 152 -14.66 14.34 -15.78
C ALA A 152 -15.13 13.18 -16.67
N LEU A 153 -14.27 12.83 -17.63
CA LEU A 153 -14.45 11.65 -18.49
C LEU A 153 -15.78 11.66 -19.25
N ASN A 154 -16.15 12.83 -19.80
CA ASN A 154 -17.42 13.05 -20.53
C ASN A 154 -18.66 12.68 -19.69
N GLY A 155 -18.68 13.13 -18.44
CA GLY A 155 -19.79 12.89 -17.51
C GLY A 155 -19.81 11.51 -16.86
N LEU A 156 -18.81 10.65 -17.10
CA LEU A 156 -18.74 9.32 -16.47
C LEU A 156 -18.43 9.41 -14.96
N ALA A 157 -17.68 10.43 -14.54
CA ALA A 157 -17.28 10.60 -13.15
C ALA A 157 -17.24 12.06 -12.70
N VAL A 158 -17.25 12.25 -11.39
CA VAL A 158 -16.72 13.45 -10.73
C VAL A 158 -15.28 13.15 -10.32
N ARG A 159 -14.33 13.95 -10.80
CA ARG A 159 -12.92 13.91 -10.37
C ARG A 159 -12.73 14.90 -9.22
N LYS A 160 -12.13 14.42 -8.13
CA LYS A 160 -11.71 15.25 -6.99
C LYS A 160 -10.22 15.12 -6.79
N GLU A 161 -9.58 16.23 -6.45
CA GLU A 161 -8.23 16.22 -5.88
C GLU A 161 -8.30 16.72 -4.44
N ILE A 162 -7.71 15.96 -3.52
CA ILE A 162 -7.79 16.21 -2.08
C ILE A 162 -6.36 16.28 -1.54
N ALA A 163 -6.01 17.38 -0.90
CA ALA A 163 -4.76 17.48 -0.15
C ALA A 163 -4.91 16.82 1.21
N VAL A 164 -3.95 15.99 1.58
CA VAL A 164 -3.71 15.57 2.96
C VAL A 164 -2.44 16.26 3.43
N ARG A 165 -2.60 17.16 4.39
CA ARG A 165 -1.52 18.03 4.89
C ARG A 165 -1.21 17.68 6.34
N LEU A 166 0.06 17.41 6.60
CA LEU A 166 0.61 17.24 7.94
C LEU A 166 1.50 18.41 8.27
N THR A 167 1.24 19.08 9.39
CA THR A 167 2.04 20.20 9.87
C THR A 167 2.53 19.92 11.28
N ARG A 168 3.84 19.82 11.46
CA ARG A 168 4.47 19.72 12.79
C ARG A 168 4.42 21.08 13.49
N HIS A 169 4.45 21.10 14.82
CA HIS A 169 4.37 22.32 15.63
C HIS A 169 5.43 23.39 15.28
N ASP A 170 6.59 22.99 14.73
CA ASP A 170 7.67 23.88 14.30
C ASP A 170 7.48 24.43 12.87
N GLY A 171 6.36 24.11 12.23
CA GLY A 171 5.99 24.56 10.89
C GLY A 171 6.46 23.64 9.76
N ALA A 172 7.20 22.55 10.05
CA ALA A 172 7.55 21.58 9.03
C ALA A 172 6.28 20.90 8.47
N GLU A 173 6.13 20.89 7.14
CA GLU A 173 4.90 20.41 6.50
C GLU A 173 5.18 19.35 5.43
N ARG A 174 4.34 18.32 5.38
CA ARG A 174 4.28 17.37 4.26
C ARG A 174 2.86 17.26 3.75
N THR A 175 2.73 17.25 2.43
CA THR A 175 1.43 17.18 1.76
C THR A 175 1.51 16.16 0.64
N TRP A 176 0.47 15.34 0.51
CA TRP A 176 0.24 14.56 -0.70
C TRP A 176 -1.16 14.80 -1.25
N THR A 177 -1.30 14.61 -2.56
CA THR A 177 -2.56 14.84 -3.27
C THR A 177 -3.19 13.51 -3.64
N VAL A 178 -4.40 13.29 -3.15
CA VAL A 178 -5.25 12.16 -3.50
C VAL A 178 -6.03 12.52 -4.76
N LEU A 179 -5.91 11.72 -5.82
CA LEU A 179 -6.78 11.76 -6.98
C LEU A 179 -7.91 10.74 -6.80
N LEU A 180 -9.15 11.22 -6.85
CA LEU A 180 -10.34 10.40 -6.65
C LEU A 180 -11.29 10.57 -7.85
N TYR A 181 -11.62 9.46 -8.51
CA TYR A 181 -12.73 9.39 -9.46
C TYR A 181 -13.92 8.68 -8.82
N VAL A 182 -15.05 9.39 -8.75
CA VAL A 182 -16.33 8.85 -8.28
C VAL A 182 -17.28 8.72 -9.46
N PRO A 183 -17.88 7.55 -9.74
CA PRO A 183 -18.88 7.41 -10.80
C PRO A 183 -20.02 8.42 -10.62
N SER A 184 -20.45 9.09 -11.69
CA SER A 184 -21.53 10.10 -11.61
C SER A 184 -22.87 9.54 -11.15
N SER A 185 -23.03 8.21 -11.15
CA SER A 185 -24.21 7.52 -10.61
C SER A 185 -24.22 7.41 -9.08
N ALA A 186 -23.09 7.67 -8.42
CA ALA A 186 -22.95 7.62 -6.97
C ALA A 186 -23.59 8.86 -6.31
N THR A 187 -24.19 8.66 -5.15
CA THR A 187 -24.87 9.72 -4.37
C THR A 187 -24.75 9.40 -2.89
N ALA A 188 -25.00 10.38 -2.01
CA ALA A 188 -25.17 10.19 -0.57
C ALA A 188 -25.99 8.96 -0.18
N ALA A 189 -27.17 8.84 -0.78
CA ALA A 189 -28.11 7.75 -0.51
C ALA A 189 -27.69 6.40 -1.12
N ARG A 190 -26.66 6.41 -1.97
CA ARG A 190 -26.18 5.23 -2.70
C ARG A 190 -24.66 5.31 -2.87
N PRO A 191 -23.89 5.19 -1.77
CA PRO A 191 -22.45 5.22 -1.83
C PRO A 191 -21.93 4.00 -2.60
N VAL A 192 -20.75 4.16 -3.21
CA VAL A 192 -20.10 3.11 -3.98
C VAL A 192 -18.82 2.65 -3.28
N PRO A 193 -18.44 1.37 -3.40
CA PRO A 193 -17.14 0.90 -2.95
C PRO A 193 -16.00 1.63 -3.69
N CYS A 194 -14.91 1.89 -3.00
CA CYS A 194 -13.72 2.54 -3.54
C CYS A 194 -12.52 1.59 -3.55
N ILE A 195 -11.79 1.55 -4.66
CA ILE A 195 -10.49 0.90 -4.76
C ILE A 195 -9.42 1.98 -4.51
N LEU A 196 -8.58 1.77 -3.50
CA LEU A 196 -7.50 2.69 -3.14
C LEU A 196 -6.14 2.04 -3.43
N GLY A 197 -5.24 2.75 -4.11
CA GLY A 197 -3.89 2.25 -4.42
C GLY A 197 -2.84 3.35 -4.59
N LEU A 198 -1.57 2.98 -4.42
CA LEU A 198 -0.44 3.87 -4.70
C LEU A 198 -0.06 3.78 -6.18
N ASN A 199 0.24 4.92 -6.79
CA ASN A 199 0.96 4.97 -8.07
C ASN A 199 2.43 5.35 -7.82
N GLY A 200 3.32 4.90 -8.69
CA GLY A 200 4.77 5.10 -8.54
C GLY A 200 5.35 6.23 -9.39
N SER A 201 4.54 6.96 -10.16
CA SER A 201 5.05 7.89 -11.18
C SER A 201 4.28 9.21 -11.31
N GLY A 202 3.37 9.49 -10.38
CA GLY A 202 2.57 10.71 -10.34
C GLY A 202 1.12 10.44 -10.74
N ASN A 203 0.19 11.20 -10.16
CA ASN A 203 -1.24 11.02 -10.40
C ASN A 203 -1.61 11.19 -11.88
N GLN A 204 -0.94 12.09 -12.60
CA GLN A 204 -1.16 12.30 -14.03
C GLN A 204 -0.92 11.05 -14.88
N THR A 205 -0.11 10.09 -14.41
CA THR A 205 0.22 8.89 -15.19
C THR A 205 -0.93 7.89 -15.26
N VAL A 206 -1.90 7.96 -14.35
CA VAL A 206 -2.96 6.94 -14.22
C VAL A 206 -4.05 7.07 -15.28
N HIS A 207 -4.16 8.23 -15.94
CA HIS A 207 -5.16 8.49 -16.98
C HIS A 207 -4.74 9.67 -17.87
N PRO A 208 -5.06 9.69 -19.19
CA PRO A 208 -4.82 10.83 -20.09
C PRO A 208 -5.66 12.09 -19.79
N ASP A 209 -6.37 12.15 -18.66
CA ASP A 209 -7.28 13.26 -18.34
C ASP A 209 -6.47 14.53 -18.04
N GLU A 210 -6.62 15.56 -18.86
CA GLU A 210 -5.88 16.83 -18.77
C GLU A 210 -6.19 17.60 -17.48
N GLY A 211 -7.32 17.33 -16.83
CA GLY A 211 -7.70 17.98 -15.58
C GLY A 211 -7.02 17.41 -14.33
N ILE A 212 -6.18 16.37 -14.46
CA ILE A 212 -5.34 15.89 -13.35
C ILE A 212 -4.15 16.85 -13.17
N THR A 213 -3.94 17.33 -11.94
CA THR A 213 -2.76 18.10 -11.57
C THR A 213 -1.50 17.24 -11.65
N GLU A 214 -0.43 17.75 -12.25
CA GLU A 214 0.82 17.01 -12.37
C GLU A 214 1.55 16.95 -11.03
N SER A 215 1.89 15.74 -10.59
CA SER A 215 2.71 15.54 -9.40
C SER A 215 4.14 16.01 -9.65
N VAL A 216 4.73 16.67 -8.65
CA VAL A 216 6.17 16.97 -8.66
C VAL A 216 6.92 15.69 -8.34
N VAL A 217 7.50 15.08 -9.36
CA VAL A 217 8.23 13.83 -9.23
C VAL A 217 9.69 14.12 -8.90
N VAL A 218 10.12 13.76 -7.67
CA VAL A 218 11.52 13.83 -7.25
C VAL A 218 12.36 12.84 -8.07
N GLU A 219 13.46 13.33 -8.63
CA GLU A 219 14.23 12.69 -9.70
C GLU A 219 15.51 12.06 -9.17
N GLU A 220 15.72 10.75 -9.40
CA GLU A 220 17.06 10.18 -9.42
C GLU A 220 17.12 8.94 -10.33
N ALA A 221 18.04 8.99 -11.29
CA ALA A 221 18.63 7.93 -12.13
C ALA A 221 17.74 6.99 -12.98
N PHE A 222 16.42 6.87 -12.78
CA PHE A 222 15.62 5.80 -13.41
C PHE A 222 14.33 6.25 -14.13
N ARG A 223 14.04 7.55 -14.21
CA ARG A 223 12.79 8.07 -14.82
C ARG A 223 13.09 8.76 -16.13
N THR A 224 12.57 8.22 -17.24
CA THR A 224 12.52 8.94 -18.51
C THR A 224 11.21 9.73 -18.60
N PRO A 225 11.16 10.86 -19.33
CA PRO A 225 9.95 11.67 -19.48
C PRO A 225 8.70 10.86 -19.89
N GLU A 226 8.89 9.80 -20.67
CA GLU A 226 7.81 8.91 -21.12
C GLU A 226 7.14 8.16 -19.96
N ARG A 227 7.88 7.83 -18.88
CA ARG A 227 7.34 7.09 -17.73
C ARG A 227 6.46 7.95 -16.84
N VAL A 228 6.68 9.27 -16.84
CA VAL A 228 5.92 10.24 -16.03
C VAL A 228 4.92 11.04 -16.86
N ALA A 229 4.87 10.76 -18.16
CA ALA A 229 3.90 11.36 -19.07
C ALA A 229 2.47 11.03 -18.65
N ARG A 230 1.57 11.98 -18.93
CA ARG A 230 0.14 11.82 -18.64
C ARG A 230 -0.39 10.54 -19.31
N GLY A 231 -1.09 9.71 -18.53
CA GLY A 231 -1.62 8.43 -19.01
C GLY A 231 -0.60 7.31 -19.27
N ALA A 232 0.70 7.50 -18.99
CA ALA A 232 1.73 6.47 -19.23
C ALA A 232 1.44 5.12 -18.55
N ALA A 233 0.79 5.15 -17.38
CA ALA A 233 0.41 3.98 -16.61
C ALA A 233 -1.08 3.60 -16.76
N ALA A 234 -1.85 4.25 -17.65
CA ALA A 234 -3.31 4.05 -17.74
C ALA A 234 -3.72 2.57 -17.94
N HIS A 235 -2.89 1.79 -18.63
CA HIS A 235 -3.10 0.36 -18.84
C HIS A 235 -3.14 -0.45 -17.53
N GLN A 236 -2.48 0.02 -16.46
CA GLN A 236 -2.45 -0.61 -15.13
C GLN A 236 -3.67 -0.23 -14.28
N TRP A 237 -4.25 0.95 -14.54
CA TRP A 237 -5.29 1.54 -13.70
C TRP A 237 -6.71 1.35 -14.24
N GLN A 238 -6.90 1.27 -15.56
CA GLN A 238 -8.18 0.90 -16.18
C GLN A 238 -9.39 1.67 -15.62
N VAL A 239 -9.25 2.99 -15.48
CA VAL A 239 -10.16 3.87 -14.74
C VAL A 239 -11.62 3.71 -15.19
N GLU A 240 -11.89 3.75 -16.49
CA GLU A 240 -13.25 3.64 -17.02
C GLU A 240 -13.87 2.27 -16.77
N THR A 241 -13.06 1.21 -16.77
CA THR A 241 -13.56 -0.15 -16.45
C THR A 241 -14.02 -0.21 -15.00
N ILE A 242 -13.23 0.34 -14.07
CA ILE A 242 -13.56 0.39 -12.64
C ILE A 242 -14.85 1.21 -12.43
N LEU A 243 -14.92 2.41 -13.02
CA LEU A 243 -16.08 3.29 -12.90
C LEU A 243 -17.35 2.68 -13.46
N ARG A 244 -17.30 2.08 -14.66
CA ARG A 244 -18.46 1.42 -15.29
C ARG A 244 -18.95 0.20 -14.51
N ARG A 245 -18.10 -0.40 -13.68
CA ARG A 245 -18.47 -1.49 -12.76
C ARG A 245 -19.10 -0.99 -11.46
N GLY A 246 -19.19 0.33 -11.27
CA GLY A 246 -19.81 0.94 -10.09
C GLY A 246 -18.85 1.09 -8.91
N PHE A 247 -17.54 1.15 -9.16
CA PHE A 247 -16.52 1.40 -8.15
C PHE A 247 -15.92 2.79 -8.33
N ALA A 248 -15.63 3.47 -7.23
CA ALA A 248 -14.73 4.62 -7.24
C ALA A 248 -13.27 4.15 -7.29
N LEU A 249 -12.38 5.02 -7.77
CA LEU A 249 -10.94 4.81 -7.77
C LEU A 249 -10.26 5.98 -7.07
N ALA A 250 -9.50 5.68 -6.02
CA ALA A 250 -8.60 6.62 -5.37
C ALA A 250 -7.15 6.21 -5.60
N THR A 251 -6.29 7.18 -5.88
CA THR A 251 -4.85 6.98 -5.92
C THR A 251 -4.09 8.14 -5.33
N VAL A 252 -2.92 7.85 -4.79
CA VAL A 252 -1.92 8.83 -4.38
C VAL A 252 -0.56 8.39 -4.91
N TYR A 253 0.25 9.36 -5.34
CA TYR A 253 1.62 9.12 -5.74
C TYR A 253 2.48 8.78 -4.50
N SER A 254 3.15 7.63 -4.52
CA SER A 254 3.96 7.17 -3.38
C SER A 254 5.06 8.15 -3.00
N GLY A 255 5.63 8.86 -3.98
CA GLY A 255 6.71 9.83 -3.74
C GLY A 255 6.26 11.11 -3.02
N ASP A 256 4.98 11.47 -3.06
CA ASP A 256 4.45 12.57 -2.23
C ASP A 256 4.42 12.17 -0.74
N VAL A 257 4.29 10.87 -0.46
CA VAL A 257 4.33 10.33 0.91
C VAL A 257 5.77 10.13 1.35
N GLU A 258 6.55 9.38 0.57
CA GLU A 258 7.98 9.14 0.81
C GLU A 258 8.64 8.85 -0.54
N PRO A 259 9.62 9.67 -0.99
CA PRO A 259 10.36 9.41 -2.23
C PRO A 259 11.07 8.05 -2.22
N ASP A 260 10.98 7.33 -3.34
CA ASP A 260 11.65 6.04 -3.55
C ASP A 260 13.09 6.25 -4.06
N VAL A 261 13.93 6.78 -3.17
CA VAL A 261 15.34 7.08 -3.44
C VAL A 261 16.20 6.70 -2.23
N PRO A 262 17.52 6.51 -2.41
CA PRO A 262 18.43 6.26 -1.29
C PRO A 262 18.39 7.38 -0.25
N ASP A 263 18.78 7.07 0.99
CA ASP A 263 18.56 7.80 2.26
C ASP A 263 18.68 9.35 2.30
N GLY A 264 19.26 10.00 1.28
CA GLY A 264 19.41 11.46 1.18
C GLY A 264 18.09 12.24 1.13
N SER A 265 17.07 11.74 0.43
CA SER A 265 15.78 12.45 0.28
C SER A 265 14.71 12.01 1.28
N ARG A 266 15.07 11.20 2.30
CA ARG A 266 14.20 10.97 3.48
C ARG A 266 13.72 12.29 4.09
N ARG A 267 14.53 13.34 4.00
CA ARG A 267 14.18 14.70 4.46
C ARG A 267 12.95 15.25 3.76
N GLU A 268 12.62 14.82 2.55
CA GLU A 268 11.48 15.31 1.77
C GLU A 268 10.21 14.48 2.00
N GLY A 269 10.35 13.26 2.54
CA GLY A 269 9.22 12.39 2.86
C GLY A 269 8.59 12.64 4.22
N VAL A 270 7.47 11.98 4.47
CA VAL A 270 6.66 12.11 5.70
C VAL A 270 7.42 11.69 6.96
N ARG A 271 8.38 10.75 6.83
CA ARG A 271 9.17 10.29 7.97
C ARG A 271 9.96 11.42 8.63
N SER A 272 10.38 12.42 7.86
CA SER A 272 11.10 13.60 8.36
C SER A 272 10.35 14.41 9.43
N LEU A 273 9.01 14.31 9.45
CA LEU A 273 8.22 14.95 10.50
C LEU A 273 8.38 14.28 11.87
N PHE A 274 8.87 13.03 11.90
CA PHE A 274 8.94 12.19 13.09
C PHE A 274 10.37 11.77 13.46
N ASP A 275 11.41 12.41 12.89
CA ASP A 275 12.81 12.05 13.13
C ASP A 275 13.31 12.47 14.53
N SER A 276 12.62 13.38 15.20
CA SER A 276 12.91 13.79 16.58
C SER A 276 12.16 12.90 17.57
N PRO A 277 12.70 12.67 18.79
CA PRO A 277 11.93 12.08 19.87
C PRO A 277 10.63 12.86 20.05
N ASN A 278 9.54 12.12 20.30
CA ASN A 278 8.27 12.75 20.62
C ASN A 278 8.42 13.61 21.90
N GLU A 279 7.55 14.60 22.07
CA GLU A 279 7.58 15.51 23.24
C GLU A 279 7.41 14.77 24.58
N ASP A 280 6.85 13.56 24.55
CA ASP A 280 6.70 12.64 25.69
C ASP A 280 7.96 11.79 25.97
N GLY A 281 9.02 11.96 25.19
CA GLY A 281 10.28 11.21 25.31
C GLY A 281 10.25 9.82 24.67
N ALA A 282 9.20 9.44 23.94
CA ALA A 282 9.18 8.19 23.19
C ALA A 282 10.26 8.19 22.09
N PRO A 283 10.90 7.03 21.84
CA PRO A 283 11.89 6.93 20.76
C PRO A 283 11.24 7.22 19.41
N PRO A 284 12.01 7.76 18.45
CA PRO A 284 11.48 8.04 17.12
C PRO A 284 11.00 6.74 16.45
N PRO A 285 10.00 6.82 15.56
CA PRO A 285 9.55 5.71 14.74
C PRO A 285 10.69 5.06 13.96
N THR A 286 10.71 3.72 13.90
CA THR A 286 11.74 2.93 13.20
C THR A 286 11.34 2.52 11.78
N TRP A 287 10.17 2.97 11.32
CA TRP A 287 9.61 2.65 10.01
C TRP A 287 10.48 2.98 8.79
N GLY A 288 10.45 2.07 7.81
CA GLY A 288 10.98 2.28 6.47
C GLY A 288 9.96 2.89 5.49
N ALA A 289 10.36 3.03 4.23
CA ALA A 289 9.51 3.60 3.17
C ALA A 289 8.21 2.81 2.96
N ILE A 290 8.25 1.46 2.99
CA ILE A 290 7.06 0.61 2.85
C ILE A 290 6.02 0.91 3.94
N ALA A 291 6.47 1.03 5.20
CA ALA A 291 5.61 1.37 6.32
C ALA A 291 5.09 2.81 6.21
N ALA A 292 5.90 3.76 5.74
CA ALA A 292 5.48 5.13 5.48
C ALA A 292 4.39 5.20 4.40
N TRP A 293 4.56 4.50 3.27
CA TRP A 293 3.57 4.37 2.21
C TRP A 293 2.25 3.76 2.69
N ALA A 294 2.30 2.66 3.45
CA ALA A 294 1.11 2.03 4.04
C ALA A 294 0.38 2.95 5.04
N TRP A 295 1.14 3.74 5.79
CA TRP A 295 0.61 4.73 6.71
C TRP A 295 -0.02 5.91 5.97
N GLY A 296 0.59 6.40 4.89
CA GLY A 296 0.03 7.42 4.00
C GLY A 296 -1.27 6.98 3.32
N LEU A 297 -1.38 5.70 2.95
CA LEU A 297 -2.65 5.11 2.50
C LEU A 297 -3.74 5.16 3.58
N SER A 298 -3.39 4.92 4.84
CA SER A 298 -4.35 4.99 5.95
C SER A 298 -4.85 6.42 6.17
N ARG A 299 -3.95 7.41 6.12
CA ARG A 299 -4.32 8.84 6.16
C ARG A 299 -5.14 9.29 4.95
N THR A 300 -4.86 8.72 3.78
CA THR A 300 -5.66 8.95 2.57
C THR A 300 -7.09 8.42 2.74
N LEU A 301 -7.24 7.25 3.37
CA LEU A 301 -8.57 6.72 3.72
C LEU A 301 -9.31 7.65 4.69
N ASP A 302 -8.62 8.18 5.71
CA ASP A 302 -9.17 9.17 6.65
C ASP A 302 -9.64 10.42 5.89
N ALA A 303 -8.84 10.93 4.96
CA ALA A 303 -9.17 12.11 4.15
C ALA A 303 -10.41 11.90 3.26
N ILE A 304 -10.50 10.74 2.59
CA ILE A 304 -11.68 10.40 1.79
C ILE A 304 -12.92 10.33 2.68
N ALA A 305 -12.83 9.73 3.87
CA ALA A 305 -13.95 9.65 4.80
C ALA A 305 -14.40 11.04 5.32
N ASP A 306 -13.46 11.97 5.50
CA ASP A 306 -13.71 13.30 6.06
C ASP A 306 -14.28 14.29 5.03
N VAL A 307 -13.78 14.29 3.79
CA VAL A 307 -14.17 15.30 2.78
C VAL A 307 -15.22 14.81 1.77
N VAL A 308 -15.53 13.52 1.77
CA VAL A 308 -16.54 12.92 0.88
C VAL A 308 -17.87 12.54 1.58
N PRO A 309 -18.20 12.86 2.86
CA PRO A 309 -19.40 12.30 3.44
C PRO A 309 -20.69 12.84 2.78
N GLU A 310 -21.58 11.88 2.50
CA GLU A 310 -22.92 11.95 1.89
C GLU A 310 -23.02 12.64 0.52
#